data_AF-A0A3A1WUI5-F1
#
_entry.id   AF-A0A3A1WUI5-F1
#
_cell.length_a   1.000
_cell.length_b   1.000
_cell.length_c   1.000
_cell.angle_alpha   90.00
_cell.angle_beta   90.00
_cell.angle_gamma   90.00
#
_symmetry.space_group_name_H-M   'P 1'
#
loop_
_entity.id
_entity.type
_entity.pdbx_description
1 polymer ?
#
loop_
_entity_poly.entity_id
_entity_poly.type
_entity_poly.pdbx_seq_one_letter_code
_entity_poly.pdbx_strand_id
1 'polypeptide(L)'
;MVNSRQDAEIDDDGDVVFKQQRPSTKAARLDAIEQALLSEVITSQSQLSKVLALHGFNVTQATLSRDLDEINAVKIRLTDGRIAYVLGDGTGNRHAMDTVRIDQQVARTLSGLVTEVAHANNIVVIHTPSGAAQYVASVIDRQPLKGILG
;
A
#
# COMPACT_ATOMS: atom_id res chain seq x y z
N MET A 1 9.23 27.78 3.75
CA MET A 1 9.26 28.42 2.41
C MET A 1 10.39 27.81 1.59
N VAL A 2 10.13 26.77 0.80
CA VAL A 2 11.00 26.38 -0.31
C VAL A 2 10.13 25.82 -1.45
N ASN A 3 9.87 26.73 -2.38
CA ASN A 3 9.63 26.62 -3.83
C ASN A 3 8.75 25.48 -4.42
N SER A 4 7.51 25.83 -4.76
CA SER A 4 6.57 25.09 -5.61
C SER A 4 6.51 25.66 -7.04
N ARG A 5 7.61 25.59 -7.80
CA ARG A 5 7.59 25.90 -9.23
C ARG A 5 8.21 24.74 -10.00
N GLN A 6 7.35 23.96 -10.66
CA GLN A 6 7.76 22.99 -11.66
C GLN A 6 8.14 23.73 -12.94
N ASP A 7 9.30 23.40 -13.49
CA ASP A 7 9.87 23.98 -14.70
C ASP A 7 9.15 23.43 -15.94
N ALA A 8 8.13 24.13 -16.41
CA ALA A 8 7.55 23.93 -17.74
C ALA A 8 8.37 24.73 -18.75
N GLU A 9 8.90 24.07 -19.78
CA GLU A 9 9.68 24.70 -20.86
C GLU A 9 8.90 24.51 -22.16
N ILE A 10 8.84 25.56 -22.98
CA ILE A 10 8.16 25.58 -24.27
C ILE A 10 9.21 25.22 -25.33
N ASP A 11 8.96 24.22 -26.16
CA ASP A 11 9.87 23.88 -27.27
C ASP A 11 9.77 24.89 -28.43
N ASP A 12 10.65 24.74 -29.42
CA ASP A 12 10.76 25.67 -30.58
C ASP A 12 9.48 25.68 -31.44
N ASP A 13 8.62 24.67 -31.29
CA ASP A 13 7.32 24.53 -31.97
C ASP A 13 6.13 25.02 -31.11
N GLY A 14 6.38 25.48 -29.88
CA GLY A 14 5.36 26.05 -29.00
C GLY A 14 4.66 25.03 -28.09
N ASP A 15 5.11 23.79 -28.06
CA ASP A 15 4.55 22.73 -27.24
C ASP A 15 5.19 22.71 -25.84
N VAL A 16 4.35 22.44 -24.83
CA VAL A 16 4.79 22.36 -23.44
C VAL A 16 5.45 20.99 -23.22
N VAL A 17 6.78 20.97 -23.11
CA VAL A 17 7.56 19.75 -22.92
C VAL A 17 7.97 19.62 -21.46
N PHE A 18 7.57 18.53 -20.80
CA PHE A 18 8.02 18.22 -19.45
C PHE A 18 9.44 17.62 -19.49
N LYS A 19 10.39 18.30 -18.85
CA LYS A 19 11.81 17.91 -18.79
C LYS A 19 11.94 16.51 -18.18
N GLN A 20 12.50 15.56 -18.93
CA GLN A 20 12.68 14.19 -18.45
C GLN A 20 13.60 14.16 -17.21
N GLN A 21 13.02 13.89 -16.06
CA GLN A 21 13.78 13.60 -14.84
C GLN A 21 14.56 12.29 -15.02
N ARG A 22 15.81 12.28 -14.54
CA ARG A 22 16.79 11.18 -14.65
C ARG A 22 16.16 9.81 -14.33
N PRO A 23 16.62 8.72 -14.96
CA PRO A 23 16.05 7.40 -14.72
C PRO A 23 16.21 7.05 -13.23
N SER A 24 15.08 6.96 -12.52
CA SER A 24 15.06 6.28 -11.24
C SER A 24 15.39 4.81 -11.48
N THR A 25 16.19 4.23 -10.57
CA THR A 25 16.58 2.83 -10.69
C THR A 25 15.32 1.96 -10.69
N LYS A 26 15.38 0.83 -11.40
CA LYS A 26 14.28 -0.13 -11.44
C LYS A 26 13.80 -0.49 -10.03
N ALA A 27 14.73 -0.74 -9.11
CA ALA A 27 14.41 -1.03 -7.71
C ALA A 27 13.60 0.09 -7.02
N ALA A 28 14.02 1.35 -7.18
CA ALA A 28 13.27 2.49 -6.61
C ALA A 28 11.88 2.63 -7.23
N ARG A 29 11.73 2.30 -8.52
CA ARG A 29 10.43 2.33 -9.19
C ARG A 29 9.51 1.22 -8.70
N LEU A 30 10.03 0.00 -8.53
CA LEU A 30 9.25 -1.12 -8.00
C LEU A 30 8.78 -0.83 -6.57
N ASP A 31 9.66 -0.30 -5.71
CA ASP A 31 9.30 0.12 -4.36
C ASP A 31 8.21 1.22 -4.38
N ALA A 32 8.35 2.23 -5.25
CA ALA A 32 7.32 3.26 -5.41
C ALA A 32 5.96 2.70 -5.90
N ILE A 33 5.97 1.68 -6.78
CA ILE A 33 4.74 0.99 -7.22
C ILE A 33 4.10 0.24 -6.04
N GLU A 34 4.88 -0.50 -5.25
CA GLU A 34 4.39 -1.21 -4.08
C GLU A 34 3.75 -0.25 -3.07
N GLN A 35 4.43 0.84 -2.75
CA GLN A 35 3.91 1.87 -1.84
C GLN A 35 2.61 2.50 -2.36
N ALA A 36 2.51 2.76 -3.67
CA ALA A 36 1.28 3.29 -4.27
C ALA A 36 0.11 2.31 -4.15
N LEU A 37 0.34 1.01 -4.41
CA LEU A 37 -0.68 -0.03 -4.28
C LEU A 37 -1.13 -0.26 -2.82
N LEU A 38 -0.25 -0.02 -1.84
CA LEU A 38 -0.58 -0.10 -0.42
C LEU A 38 -1.32 1.14 0.11
N SER A 39 -1.03 2.31 -0.46
CA SER A 39 -1.53 3.60 0.04
C SER A 39 -2.89 3.99 -0.53
N GLU A 40 -3.20 3.61 -1.77
CA GLU A 40 -4.42 4.03 -2.45
C GLU A 40 -5.02 2.96 -3.39
N VAL A 41 -6.28 3.16 -3.79
CA VAL A 41 -6.99 2.23 -4.68
C VAL A 41 -6.65 2.54 -6.14
N ILE A 42 -5.77 1.73 -6.73
CA ILE A 42 -5.35 1.86 -8.12
C ILE A 42 -6.21 0.98 -9.03
N THR A 43 -7.06 1.60 -9.85
CA THR A 43 -7.99 0.91 -10.75
C THR A 43 -7.48 0.71 -12.18
N SER A 44 -6.43 1.45 -12.56
CA SER A 44 -5.85 1.41 -13.90
C SER A 44 -4.35 1.72 -13.89
N GLN A 45 -3.61 1.23 -14.89
CA GLN A 45 -2.21 1.58 -15.08
C GLN A 45 -2.02 3.07 -15.40
N SER A 46 -2.99 3.70 -16.08
CA SER A 46 -2.95 5.15 -16.31
C SER A 46 -3.09 5.95 -15.02
N GLN A 47 -3.88 5.46 -14.06
CA GLN A 47 -3.93 6.05 -12.71
C GLN A 47 -2.59 5.86 -11.99
N LEU A 48 -2.03 4.65 -12.00
CA LEU A 48 -0.72 4.36 -11.39
C LEU A 48 0.39 5.25 -11.96
N SER A 49 0.42 5.45 -13.29
CA SER A 49 1.37 6.32 -13.96
C SER A 49 1.29 7.77 -13.46
N LYS A 50 0.07 8.30 -13.24
CA LYS A 50 -0.12 9.65 -12.70
C LYS A 50 0.39 9.77 -11.26
N VAL A 51 0.11 8.77 -10.43
CA VAL A 51 0.59 8.72 -9.04
C VAL A 51 2.11 8.70 -9.02
N LEU A 52 2.73 7.83 -9.80
CA LEU A 52 4.17 7.74 -9.93
C LEU A 52 4.81 9.04 -10.45
N ALA A 53 4.17 9.72 -11.39
CA ALA A 53 4.66 11.00 -11.90
C ALA A 53 4.71 12.08 -10.80
N LEU A 54 3.76 12.09 -9.84
CA LEU A 54 3.81 12.98 -8.68
C LEU A 54 5.02 12.69 -7.77
N HIS A 55 5.52 11.45 -7.79
CA HIS A 55 6.72 11.00 -7.08
C HIS A 55 8.00 11.08 -7.93
N GLY A 56 7.94 11.70 -9.12
CA GLY A 56 9.09 11.88 -10.02
C GLY A 56 9.42 10.66 -10.88
N PHE A 57 8.50 9.70 -11.01
CA PHE A 57 8.65 8.51 -11.84
C PHE A 57 7.83 8.64 -13.13
N ASN A 58 8.49 8.98 -14.24
CA ASN A 58 7.86 8.95 -15.56
C ASN A 58 8.06 7.59 -16.23
N VAL A 59 6.98 6.86 -16.45
CA VAL A 59 6.99 5.47 -16.89
C VAL A 59 5.97 5.24 -18.00
N THR A 60 6.30 4.40 -18.97
CA THR A 60 5.36 4.01 -20.02
C THR A 60 4.40 2.93 -19.52
N GLN A 61 3.27 2.77 -20.21
CA GLN A 61 2.34 1.69 -19.92
C GLN A 61 2.98 0.30 -20.08
N ALA A 62 3.87 0.11 -21.07
CA ALA A 62 4.59 -1.15 -21.28
C ALA A 62 5.55 -1.46 -20.12
N THR A 63 6.23 -0.44 -19.59
CA THR A 63 7.10 -0.57 -18.41
C THR A 63 6.28 -0.95 -17.18
N LEU A 64 5.19 -0.23 -16.92
CA LEU A 64 4.29 -0.52 -15.81
C LEU A 64 3.68 -1.91 -15.89
N SER A 65 3.31 -2.39 -17.08
CA SER A 65 2.79 -3.75 -17.22
C SER A 65 3.83 -4.77 -16.76
N ARG A 66 5.07 -4.65 -17.23
CA ARG A 66 6.15 -5.57 -16.84
C ARG A 66 6.50 -5.49 -15.36
N ASP A 67 6.54 -4.28 -14.80
CA ASP A 67 6.82 -4.09 -13.37
C ASP A 67 5.71 -4.69 -12.50
N LEU A 68 4.44 -4.52 -12.90
CA LEU A 68 3.29 -5.13 -12.21
C LEU A 68 3.33 -6.66 -12.28
N ASP A 69 3.70 -7.22 -13.43
CA ASP A 69 3.89 -8.66 -13.58
C ASP A 69 5.05 -9.17 -12.69
N GLU A 70 6.16 -8.41 -12.61
CA GLU A 70 7.34 -8.76 -11.82
C GLU A 70 7.08 -8.79 -10.31
N ILE A 71 6.28 -7.85 -9.80
CA ILE A 71 5.87 -7.83 -8.39
C ILE A 71 4.62 -8.69 -8.11
N ASN A 72 4.19 -9.49 -9.10
CA ASN A 72 3.01 -10.35 -9.02
C ASN A 72 1.73 -9.59 -8.62
N ALA A 73 1.54 -8.37 -9.11
CA ALA A 73 0.33 -7.60 -8.86
C ALA A 73 -0.88 -8.24 -9.55
N VAL A 74 -1.97 -8.40 -8.80
CA VAL A 74 -3.21 -9.02 -9.28
C VAL A 74 -4.35 -8.02 -9.31
N LYS A 75 -5.29 -8.22 -10.23
CA LYS A 75 -6.55 -7.48 -10.25
C LYS A 75 -7.58 -8.19 -9.40
N ILE A 76 -8.18 -7.47 -8.46
CA ILE A 76 -9.29 -7.98 -7.67
C ILE A 76 -10.53 -7.09 -7.80
N ARG A 77 -11.70 -7.66 -7.50
CA ARG A 77 -12.94 -6.90 -7.40
C ARG A 77 -13.16 -6.46 -5.96
N LEU A 78 -13.32 -5.16 -5.78
CA LEU A 78 -13.64 -4.51 -4.51
C LEU A 78 -15.10 -4.74 -4.13
N THR A 79 -15.43 -4.51 -2.86
CA THR A 79 -16.80 -4.58 -2.34
C THR A 79 -17.76 -3.57 -2.98
N ASP A 80 -17.23 -2.48 -3.54
CA ASP A 80 -18.01 -1.49 -4.29
C ASP A 80 -18.16 -1.85 -5.78
N GLY A 81 -17.66 -3.02 -6.20
CA GLY A 81 -17.75 -3.55 -7.57
C GLY A 81 -16.62 -3.13 -8.51
N ARG A 82 -15.79 -2.15 -8.13
CA ARG A 82 -14.64 -1.71 -8.94
C ARG A 82 -13.55 -2.78 -8.98
N ILE A 83 -12.73 -2.76 -10.03
CA ILE A 83 -11.56 -3.64 -10.15
C ILE A 83 -10.31 -2.81 -9.85
N ALA A 84 -9.44 -3.31 -8.98
CA ALA A 84 -8.21 -2.63 -8.57
C ALA A 84 -7.01 -3.58 -8.56
N TYR A 85 -5.82 -3.02 -8.79
CA TYR A 85 -4.54 -3.70 -8.65
C TYR A 85 -4.14 -3.78 -7.17
N VAL A 86 -3.62 -4.94 -6.76
CA VAL A 86 -3.04 -5.16 -5.44
C VAL A 86 -1.82 -6.07 -5.53
N LEU A 87 -0.91 -5.95 -4.56
CA LEU A 87 0.28 -6.79 -4.49
C LEU A 87 -0.12 -8.25 -4.21
N GLY A 88 0.36 -9.19 -5.00
CA GLY A 88 0.21 -10.62 -4.71
C GLY A 88 1.25 -11.04 -3.68
N ASP A 89 0.85 -11.84 -2.68
CA ASP A 89 1.75 -12.32 -1.62
C ASP A 89 2.67 -13.48 -2.06
N GLY A 90 2.81 -13.72 -3.38
CA GLY A 90 3.59 -14.83 -3.92
C GLY A 90 3.00 -16.23 -3.65
N THR A 91 1.89 -16.33 -2.91
CA THR A 91 1.23 -17.61 -2.61
C THR A 91 -0.02 -17.86 -3.45
N GLY A 92 -0.27 -17.00 -4.45
CA GLY A 92 -1.48 -17.06 -5.29
C GLY A 92 -2.75 -16.70 -4.52
N ASN A 93 -2.62 -16.13 -3.32
CA ASN A 93 -3.75 -15.91 -2.44
C ASN A 93 -4.35 -14.54 -2.70
N ARG A 94 -5.66 -14.55 -2.98
CA ARG A 94 -6.49 -13.38 -3.32
C ARG A 94 -6.74 -12.45 -2.10
N HIS A 95 -5.89 -12.52 -1.08
CA HIS A 95 -6.13 -12.03 0.27
C HIS A 95 -5.50 -10.68 0.58
N ALA A 96 -4.71 -10.07 -0.31
CA ALA A 96 -4.05 -8.79 -0.03
C ALA A 96 -5.00 -7.64 0.36
N MET A 97 -6.25 -7.65 -0.13
CA MET A 97 -7.27 -6.71 0.34
C MET A 97 -8.05 -7.15 1.56
N ASP A 98 -8.14 -8.46 1.81
CA ASP A 98 -8.63 -8.93 3.10
C ASP A 98 -7.61 -8.54 4.17
N THR A 99 -6.31 -8.76 4.00
CA THR A 99 -5.29 -8.35 4.98
C THR A 99 -5.22 -6.85 5.16
N VAL A 100 -5.16 -6.01 4.12
CA VAL A 100 -5.08 -4.53 4.33
C VAL A 100 -6.37 -3.97 4.96
N ARG A 101 -7.55 -4.48 4.61
CA ARG A 101 -8.82 -4.04 5.23
C ARG A 101 -9.00 -4.63 6.63
N ILE A 102 -8.60 -5.88 6.84
CA ILE A 102 -8.56 -6.51 8.17
C ILE A 102 -7.58 -5.73 9.03
N ASP A 103 -6.36 -5.45 8.60
CA ASP A 103 -5.36 -4.69 9.36
C ASP A 103 -5.86 -3.30 9.75
N GLN A 104 -6.48 -2.55 8.83
CA GLN A 104 -7.05 -1.24 9.16
C GLN A 104 -8.32 -1.34 10.04
N GLN A 105 -9.17 -2.34 9.83
CA GLN A 105 -10.36 -2.57 10.64
C GLN A 105 -9.99 -3.05 12.05
N VAL A 106 -9.00 -3.94 12.15
CA VAL A 106 -8.39 -4.43 13.38
C VAL A 106 -7.73 -3.28 14.10
N ALA A 107 -6.91 -2.46 13.44
CA ALA A 107 -6.31 -1.27 14.05
C ALA A 107 -7.37 -0.30 14.59
N ARG A 108 -8.45 -0.04 13.82
CA ARG A 108 -9.58 0.80 14.29
C ARG A 108 -10.34 0.19 15.45
N THR A 109 -10.53 -1.13 15.44
CA THR A 109 -11.32 -1.83 16.46
C THR A 109 -10.53 -1.99 17.75
N LEU A 110 -9.23 -2.29 17.66
CA LEU A 110 -8.33 -2.37 18.81
C LEU A 110 -8.04 -0.99 19.42
N SER A 111 -8.01 0.09 18.61
CA SER A 111 -7.75 1.46 19.08
C SER A 111 -8.73 1.96 20.14
N GLY A 112 -9.93 1.40 20.24
CA GLY A 112 -10.91 1.74 21.29
C GLY A 112 -11.04 0.71 22.40
N LEU A 113 -10.37 -0.45 22.27
CA LEU A 113 -10.52 -1.59 23.17
C LEU A 113 -9.24 -1.91 23.94
N VAL A 114 -8.10 -1.37 23.53
CA VAL A 114 -6.83 -1.51 24.24
C VAL A 114 -6.56 -0.23 25.03
N THR A 115 -6.51 -0.34 26.35
CA THR A 115 -6.24 0.80 27.24
C THR A 115 -4.76 0.93 27.57
N GLU A 116 -4.04 -0.19 27.63
CA GLU A 116 -2.62 -0.23 27.97
C GLU A 116 -1.97 -1.49 27.39
N VAL A 117 -0.68 -1.41 27.06
CA VAL A 117 0.15 -2.55 26.69
C VAL A 117 1.44 -2.52 27.50
N ALA A 118 1.73 -3.63 28.18
CA ALA A 118 2.98 -3.86 28.90
C ALA A 118 3.65 -5.11 28.35
N HIS A 119 4.94 -5.29 28.63
CA HIS A 119 5.68 -6.48 28.23
C HIS A 119 6.69 -6.90 29.30
N ALA A 120 6.94 -8.21 29.38
CA ALA A 120 7.96 -8.81 30.21
C ALA A 120 8.54 -10.03 29.48
N ASN A 121 9.78 -9.90 28.99
CA ASN A 121 10.45 -10.90 28.16
C ASN A 121 9.59 -11.32 26.95
N ASN A 122 9.14 -12.58 26.92
CA ASN A 122 8.33 -13.16 25.85
C ASN A 122 6.82 -13.05 26.10
N ILE A 123 6.38 -12.28 27.11
CA ILE A 123 4.97 -12.07 27.45
C ILE A 123 4.61 -10.62 27.15
N VAL A 124 3.51 -10.43 26.41
CA VAL A 124 2.87 -9.13 26.21
C VAL A 124 1.54 -9.15 26.97
N VAL A 125 1.30 -8.15 27.80
CA VAL A 125 0.08 -7.98 28.59
C VAL A 125 -0.72 -6.83 28.00
N ILE A 126 -1.95 -7.09 27.60
CA ILE A 126 -2.87 -6.11 27.01
C ILE A 126 -4.01 -5.86 28.00
N HIS A 127 -4.16 -4.61 28.44
CA HIS A 127 -5.31 -4.19 29.22
C HIS A 127 -6.43 -3.71 28.30
N THR A 128 -7.65 -4.08 28.66
CA THR A 128 -8.87 -3.76 27.90
C THR A 128 -10.00 -3.43 28.87
N PRO A 129 -11.05 -2.70 28.45
CA PRO A 129 -12.25 -2.51 29.25
C PRO A 129 -12.93 -3.84 29.58
N SER A 130 -13.73 -3.86 30.64
CA SER A 130 -14.49 -5.06 31.05
C SER A 130 -15.29 -5.64 29.89
N GLY A 131 -15.05 -6.92 29.59
CA GLY A 131 -15.74 -7.65 28.52
C GLY A 131 -15.09 -7.58 27.13
N ALA A 132 -14.04 -6.78 26.92
CA ALA A 132 -13.39 -6.64 25.62
C ALA A 132 -12.23 -7.63 25.38
N ALA A 133 -11.63 -8.18 26.44
CA ALA A 133 -10.42 -9.00 26.36
C ALA A 133 -10.53 -10.19 25.37
N GLN A 134 -11.62 -10.96 25.46
CA GLN A 134 -11.85 -12.12 24.60
C GLN A 134 -11.98 -11.73 23.12
N TYR A 135 -12.64 -10.60 22.86
CA TYR A 135 -12.79 -10.13 21.50
C TYR A 135 -11.44 -9.67 20.93
N VAL A 136 -10.66 -8.92 21.70
CA VAL A 136 -9.30 -8.48 21.32
C VAL A 136 -8.40 -9.69 21.04
N ALA A 137 -8.40 -10.71 21.90
CA ALA A 137 -7.66 -11.95 21.68
C ALA A 137 -8.09 -12.64 20.38
N SER A 138 -9.40 -12.81 20.16
CA SER A 138 -9.92 -13.47 18.95
C SER A 138 -9.53 -12.76 17.64
N VAL A 139 -9.31 -11.45 17.71
CA VAL A 139 -8.87 -10.65 16.56
C VAL A 139 -7.38 -10.84 16.30
N ILE A 140 -6.56 -10.91 17.36
CA ILE A 140 -5.12 -11.17 17.31
C ILE A 140 -4.86 -12.58 16.76
N ASP A 141 -5.58 -13.59 17.26
CA ASP A 141 -5.42 -15.01 16.86
C ASP A 141 -5.70 -15.25 15.36
N ARG A 142 -6.51 -14.39 14.74
CA ARG A 142 -6.83 -14.49 13.31
C ARG A 142 -5.75 -13.89 12.41
N GLN A 143 -4.79 -13.16 12.97
CA GLN A 143 -3.70 -12.57 12.21
C GLN A 143 -2.53 -13.54 12.06
N PRO A 144 -1.88 -13.61 10.89
CA PRO A 144 -0.71 -14.46 10.68
C PRO A 144 0.57 -13.81 11.26
N LEU A 145 0.58 -13.53 12.57
CA LEU A 145 1.67 -12.84 13.25
C LEU A 145 2.81 -13.79 13.57
N LYS A 146 3.98 -13.59 12.95
CA LYS A 146 5.19 -14.36 13.26
C LYS A 146 5.66 -14.06 14.68
N GLY A 147 5.98 -15.10 15.45
CA GLY A 147 6.53 -14.98 16.80
C GLY A 147 5.49 -14.95 17.93
N ILE A 148 4.19 -15.05 17.62
CA ILE A 148 3.12 -15.24 18.60
C ILE A 148 2.76 -16.72 18.64
N LEU A 149 2.80 -17.30 19.84
CA LEU A 149 2.47 -18.72 20.07
C LEU A 149 0.98 -18.93 20.38
N GLY A 150 0.33 -17.89 20.90
CA GLY A 150 -1.08 -17.83 21.32
C GLY A 150 -1.28 -16.76 22.38
#